data_AF-A0A8D8FUH9-F1
#
_entry.id   AF-A0A8D8FUH9-F1
#
_cell.length_a   1.000
_cell.length_b   1.000
_cell.length_c   1.000
_cell.angle_alpha   90.00
_cell.angle_beta   90.00
_cell.angle_gamma   90.00
#
_symmetry.space_group_name_H-M   'P 1'
#
loop_
_entity.id
_entity.type
_entity.pdbx_description
1 polymer ?
#
loop_
_entity_poly.entity_id
_entity_poly.type
_entity_poly.pdbx_seq_one_letter_code
_entity_poly.pdbx_strand_id
1 'polypeptide(L)'
;KIPILLLMSSILYQTDHDKAVALLIEASEIQFKNLKTLSYGAEYLRQFNPDFLLELVKELLKHSPAEHNADIISVDALHPTLRQCSNILDSVVKACPGLVEASFLLAKVQFLSSEVGAAATTLQKILHDIDPTYSDAHLLIAQIHIQQKSYQRAAQSLE
;
A
#
# COMPACT_ATOMS: atom_id res chain seq x y z
N LYS A 1 -3.77 23.79 5.16
CA LYS A 1 -4.07 22.70 6.12
C LYS A 1 -2.82 21.84 6.25
N ILE A 2 -2.40 21.49 7.47
CA ILE A 2 -1.19 20.69 7.70
C ILE A 2 -1.61 19.22 7.61
N PRO A 3 -1.06 18.43 6.68
CA PRO A 3 -1.54 17.06 6.42
C PRO A 3 -1.36 16.11 7.61
N ILE A 4 -0.31 16.33 8.41
CA ILE A 4 -0.06 15.55 9.63
C ILE A 4 -1.17 15.69 10.66
N LEU A 5 -1.81 16.87 10.71
CA LEU A 5 -2.89 17.16 11.64
C LEU A 5 -4.18 16.40 11.24
N LEU A 6 -4.38 16.20 9.94
CA LEU A 6 -5.49 15.38 9.44
C LEU A 6 -5.27 13.90 9.73
N LEU A 7 -4.04 13.39 9.62
CA LEU A 7 -3.70 12.03 10.01
C LEU A 7 -3.90 11.79 11.51
N MET A 8 -3.43 12.72 12.36
CA MET A 8 -3.69 12.66 13.80
C MET A 8 -5.19 12.73 14.14
N SER A 9 -5.97 13.50 13.38
CA SER A 9 -7.42 13.52 13.55
C SER A 9 -8.07 12.19 13.13
N SER A 10 -7.59 11.53 12.08
CA SER A 10 -8.07 10.21 11.67
C SER A 10 -7.85 9.17 12.77
N ILE A 11 -6.67 9.16 13.39
CA ILE A 11 -6.33 8.27 14.51
C ILE A 11 -7.29 8.51 15.69
N LEU A 12 -7.72 9.75 15.91
CA LEU A 12 -8.67 10.13 16.97
C LEU A 12 -10.12 9.75 16.66
N TYR A 13 -10.50 9.62 15.38
CA TYR A 13 -11.85 9.21 14.94
C TYR A 13 -11.98 7.69 14.75
N GLN A 14 -11.48 6.90 15.70
CA GLN A 14 -11.59 5.42 15.69
C GLN A 14 -13.04 4.89 15.64
N THR A 15 -14.04 5.73 15.97
CA THR A 15 -15.45 5.36 16.05
C THR A 15 -16.26 5.59 14.78
N ASP A 16 -15.79 6.40 13.82
CA ASP A 16 -16.51 6.76 12.58
C ASP A 16 -15.63 6.47 11.35
N HIS A 17 -15.67 5.22 10.86
CA HIS A 17 -14.82 4.74 9.75
C HIS A 17 -14.97 5.56 8.46
N ASP A 18 -16.18 5.91 8.05
CA ASP A 18 -16.41 6.70 6.83
C ASP A 18 -15.80 8.11 6.89
N LYS A 19 -15.86 8.75 8.06
CA LYS A 19 -15.28 10.09 8.25
C LYS A 19 -13.76 10.02 8.30
N ALA A 20 -13.20 9.01 8.96
CA ALA A 20 -11.76 8.77 8.99
C ALA A 20 -11.21 8.58 7.56
N VAL A 21 -11.86 7.74 6.75
CA VAL A 21 -11.50 7.54 5.34
C VAL A 21 -11.58 8.85 4.55
N ALA A 22 -12.66 9.62 4.67
CA ALA A 22 -12.80 10.89 3.96
C ALA A 22 -11.69 11.90 4.33
N LEU A 23 -11.32 11.98 5.62
CA LEU A 23 -10.24 12.85 6.11
C LEU A 23 -8.86 12.40 5.59
N LEU A 24 -8.61 11.09 5.55
CA LEU A 24 -7.37 10.52 5.01
C LEU A 24 -7.22 10.79 3.51
N ILE A 25 -8.32 10.68 2.75
CA ILE A 25 -8.35 11.04 1.33
C ILE A 25 -8.04 12.53 1.16
N GLU A 26 -8.70 13.41 1.92
CA GLU A 26 -8.45 14.85 1.86
C GLU A 26 -6.99 15.18 2.20
N ALA A 27 -6.41 14.51 3.21
CA ALA A 27 -5.02 14.67 3.61
C ALA A 27 -4.05 14.29 2.47
N SER A 28 -4.34 13.20 1.76
CA SER A 28 -3.54 12.76 0.61
C SER A 28 -3.63 13.77 -0.54
N GLU A 29 -4.83 14.25 -0.87
CA GLU A 29 -5.02 15.22 -1.95
C GLU A 29 -4.31 16.54 -1.65
N ILE A 30 -4.36 17.01 -0.40
CA ILE A 30 -3.65 18.21 0.03
C ILE A 30 -2.13 18.01 -0.09
N GLN A 31 -1.59 16.86 0.31
CA GLN A 31 -0.17 16.57 0.13
C GLN A 31 0.23 16.61 -1.35
N PHE A 32 -0.47 15.87 -2.22
CA PHE A 32 -0.14 15.87 -3.65
C PHE A 32 -0.36 17.23 -4.30
N LYS A 33 -1.33 18.02 -3.84
CA LYS A 33 -1.54 19.39 -4.31
C LYS A 33 -0.37 20.29 -3.92
N ASN A 34 0.10 20.22 -2.68
CA ASN A 34 1.29 20.96 -2.22
C ASN A 34 2.52 20.55 -3.04
N LEU A 35 2.71 19.24 -3.25
CA LEU A 35 3.80 18.71 -4.05
C LEU A 35 3.74 19.16 -5.52
N LYS A 36 2.55 19.24 -6.13
CA LYS A 36 2.38 19.75 -7.51
C LYS A 36 2.68 21.23 -7.68
N THR A 37 2.58 22.02 -6.62
CA THR A 37 2.95 23.45 -6.66
C THR A 37 4.45 23.68 -6.65
N LEU A 38 5.23 22.63 -6.33
CA LEU A 38 6.68 22.66 -6.29
C LEU A 38 7.25 22.05 -7.58
N SER A 39 8.32 22.65 -8.09
CA SER A 39 9.13 22.04 -9.14
C SER A 39 9.91 20.85 -8.56
N TYR A 40 10.16 19.83 -9.38
CA TYR A 40 10.92 18.65 -8.96
C TYR A 40 12.36 19.08 -8.59
N GLY A 41 12.66 19.04 -7.29
CA GLY A 41 13.91 19.53 -6.72
C GLY A 41 14.09 19.10 -5.26
N ALA A 42 15.13 19.59 -4.59
CA ALA A 42 15.43 19.20 -3.21
C ALA A 42 14.28 19.51 -2.22
N GLU A 43 13.58 20.61 -2.42
CA GLU A 43 12.47 21.03 -1.56
C GLU A 43 11.22 20.14 -1.76
N TYR A 44 11.00 19.65 -2.99
CA TYR A 44 9.96 18.66 -3.28
C TYR A 44 10.23 17.34 -2.54
N LEU A 45 11.46 16.83 -2.61
CA LEU A 45 11.85 15.59 -1.94
C LEU A 45 11.77 15.73 -0.41
N ARG A 46 12.12 16.91 0.12
CA ARG A 46 11.99 17.22 1.54
C ARG A 46 10.53 17.23 2.01
N GLN A 47 9.60 17.70 1.18
CA GLN A 47 8.17 17.71 1.51
C GLN A 47 7.44 16.41 1.20
N PHE A 48 7.98 15.55 0.33
CA PHE A 48 7.35 14.30 -0.11
C PHE A 48 7.00 13.36 1.05
N ASN A 49 7.86 13.29 2.09
CA ASN A 49 7.64 12.53 3.32
C ASN A 49 7.04 11.12 3.08
N PRO A 50 7.84 10.17 2.56
CA PRO A 50 7.36 8.82 2.22
C PRO A 50 6.81 8.08 3.45
N ASP A 51 7.38 8.33 4.63
CA ASP A 51 6.95 7.76 5.91
C ASP A 51 5.50 8.15 6.27
N PHE A 52 5.16 9.45 6.10
CA PHE A 52 3.80 9.96 6.29
C PHE A 52 2.81 9.30 5.31
N LEU A 53 3.21 9.14 4.05
CA LEU A 53 2.36 8.50 3.04
C LEU A 53 2.13 7.02 3.36
N LEU A 54 3.13 6.33 3.92
CA LEU A 54 2.98 4.94 4.36
C LEU A 54 2.03 4.84 5.56
N GLU A 55 2.17 5.71 6.55
CA GLU A 55 1.27 5.73 7.71
C GLU A 55 -0.18 6.01 7.29
N LEU A 56 -0.37 6.95 6.36
CA LEU A 56 -1.68 7.26 5.78
C LEU A 56 -2.29 6.03 5.08
N VAL A 57 -1.49 5.30 4.31
CA VAL A 57 -1.94 4.07 3.64
C VAL A 57 -2.25 2.95 4.62
N LYS A 58 -1.43 2.76 5.66
CA LYS A 58 -1.69 1.77 6.72
C LYS A 58 -3.01 2.05 7.43
N GLU A 59 -3.27 3.32 7.76
CA GLU A 59 -4.52 3.71 8.42
C GLU A 59 -5.72 3.56 7.47
N LEU A 60 -5.58 3.94 6.18
CA LEU A 60 -6.60 3.68 5.16
C LEU A 60 -6.92 2.20 5.03
N LEU A 61 -5.91 1.32 5.09
CA LEU A 61 -6.09 -0.12 5.04
C LEU A 61 -6.78 -0.67 6.29
N LYS A 62 -6.48 -0.15 7.47
CA LYS A 62 -7.12 -0.55 8.73
C LYS A 62 -8.62 -0.20 8.77
N HIS A 63 -9.00 0.94 8.21
CA HIS A 63 -10.41 1.34 8.08
C HIS A 63 -11.10 0.69 6.87
N SER A 64 -10.34 0.05 5.97
CA SER A 64 -10.90 -0.71 4.86
C SER A 64 -11.43 -2.06 5.36
N PRO A 65 -12.62 -2.50 4.91
CA PRO A 65 -13.17 -3.81 5.28
C PRO A 65 -12.32 -5.00 4.80
N ALA A 66 -11.30 -4.76 3.96
CA ALA A 66 -10.43 -5.79 3.39
C ALA A 66 -9.54 -6.54 4.40
N GLU A 67 -9.25 -5.97 5.58
CA GLU A 67 -8.46 -6.67 6.62
C GLU A 67 -9.31 -7.49 7.60
N HIS A 68 -10.62 -7.24 7.70
CA HIS A 68 -11.47 -7.88 8.71
C HIS A 68 -12.04 -9.23 8.28
N ASN A 69 -12.04 -9.53 6.97
CA ASN A 69 -12.49 -10.81 6.46
C ASN A 69 -11.30 -11.58 5.88
N ALA A 70 -10.87 -12.60 6.63
CA ALA A 70 -10.04 -13.70 6.15
C ALA A 70 -10.73 -14.54 5.04
N ASP A 71 -11.87 -14.08 4.52
CA ASP A 71 -12.62 -14.69 3.43
C ASP A 71 -12.26 -14.00 2.11
N ILE A 72 -11.40 -14.69 1.37
CA ILE A 72 -10.65 -14.31 0.18
C ILE A 72 -11.56 -14.08 -1.07
N ILE A 73 -12.88 -13.87 -0.92
CA ILE A 73 -13.83 -14.19 -2.02
C ILE A 73 -14.94 -13.14 -2.27
N SER A 74 -14.81 -11.88 -1.86
CA SER A 74 -15.77 -10.85 -2.32
C SER A 74 -15.14 -9.50 -2.63
N VAL A 75 -14.14 -9.53 -3.52
CA VAL A 75 -13.64 -8.32 -4.21
C VAL A 75 -14.56 -8.01 -5.39
N ASP A 76 -15.81 -7.64 -5.12
CA ASP A 76 -16.70 -7.04 -6.13
C ASP A 76 -16.82 -5.51 -5.97
N ALA A 77 -16.34 -4.96 -4.86
CA ALA A 77 -16.18 -3.53 -4.70
C ALA A 77 -14.70 -3.20 -4.82
N LEU A 78 -14.32 -2.73 -6.01
CA LEU A 78 -13.13 -1.92 -6.26
C LEU A 78 -13.20 -0.69 -5.35
N HIS A 79 -12.94 -0.84 -4.04
CA HIS A 79 -13.18 0.24 -3.09
C HIS A 79 -12.27 1.40 -3.51
N PRO A 80 -12.81 2.61 -3.74
CA PRO A 80 -12.02 3.74 -4.24
C PRO A 80 -10.78 4.02 -3.38
N THR A 81 -10.82 3.62 -2.11
CA THR A 81 -9.70 3.64 -1.16
C THR A 81 -8.53 2.75 -1.57
N LEU A 82 -8.75 1.50 -2.03
CA LEU A 82 -7.67 0.60 -2.47
C LEU A 82 -6.97 1.15 -3.71
N ARG A 83 -7.75 1.70 -4.65
CA ARG A 83 -7.20 2.36 -5.84
C ARG A 83 -6.38 3.59 -5.47
N GLN A 84 -6.86 4.40 -4.52
CA GLN A 84 -6.09 5.52 -3.99
C GLN A 84 -4.82 5.06 -3.28
N CYS A 85 -4.88 4.03 -2.42
CA CYS A 85 -3.70 3.45 -1.78
C CYS A 85 -2.66 3.00 -2.81
N SER A 86 -3.10 2.30 -3.87
CA SER A 86 -2.23 1.88 -4.96
C SER A 86 -1.54 3.06 -5.65
N ASN A 87 -2.27 4.14 -5.96
CA ASN A 87 -1.69 5.34 -6.56
C ASN A 87 -0.67 6.04 -5.64
N ILE A 88 -0.97 6.12 -4.34
CA ILE A 88 -0.07 6.73 -3.35
C ILE A 88 1.20 5.88 -3.26
N LEU A 89 1.06 4.57 -3.07
CA LEU A 89 2.18 3.64 -2.96
C LEU A 89 3.03 3.60 -4.24
N ASP A 90 2.42 3.64 -5.42
CA ASP A 90 3.16 3.70 -6.69
C ASP A 90 4.03 4.97 -6.77
N SER A 91 3.51 6.11 -6.31
CA SER A 91 4.30 7.35 -6.24
C SER A 91 5.46 7.23 -5.24
N VAL A 92 5.25 6.55 -4.10
CA VAL A 92 6.28 6.32 -3.08
C VAL A 92 7.36 5.38 -3.59
N VAL A 93 6.99 4.27 -4.22
CA VAL A 93 7.93 3.30 -4.79
C VAL A 93 8.73 3.93 -5.95
N LYS A 94 8.11 4.80 -6.75
CA LYS A 94 8.83 5.57 -7.78
C LYS A 94 9.83 6.57 -7.21
N ALA A 95 9.47 7.25 -6.12
CA ALA A 95 10.35 8.19 -5.45
C ALA A 95 11.45 7.49 -4.64
N CYS A 96 11.15 6.34 -4.06
CA CYS A 96 12.00 5.60 -3.12
C CYS A 96 11.90 4.08 -3.37
N PRO A 97 12.52 3.57 -4.45
CA PRO A 97 12.44 2.14 -4.79
C PRO A 97 13.16 1.22 -3.79
N GLY A 98 14.06 1.75 -2.96
CA GLY A 98 14.75 0.99 -1.91
C GLY A 98 13.92 0.76 -0.64
N LEU A 99 12.70 1.28 -0.55
CA LEU A 99 11.85 1.14 0.63
C LEU A 99 11.01 -0.15 0.53
N VAL A 100 11.55 -1.24 1.07
CA VAL A 100 10.92 -2.59 1.06
C VAL A 100 9.46 -2.54 1.50
N GLU A 101 9.18 -1.82 2.59
CA GLU A 101 7.83 -1.74 3.16
C GLU A 101 6.82 -1.13 2.19
N ALA A 102 7.20 -0.11 1.44
CA ALA A 102 6.33 0.52 0.44
C ALA A 102 6.02 -0.43 -0.71
N SER A 103 7.04 -1.13 -1.22
CA SER A 103 6.87 -2.12 -2.28
C SER A 103 6.04 -3.31 -1.82
N PHE A 104 6.22 -3.77 -0.58
CA PHE A 104 5.44 -4.85 0.00
C PHE A 104 3.97 -4.46 0.17
N LEU A 105 3.69 -3.27 0.72
CA LEU A 105 2.33 -2.76 0.84
C LEU A 105 1.67 -2.59 -0.54
N LEU A 106 2.41 -2.16 -1.56
CA LEU A 106 1.91 -2.09 -2.94
C LEU A 106 1.50 -3.47 -3.46
N ALA A 107 2.34 -4.49 -3.25
CA ALA A 107 2.02 -5.86 -3.63
C ALA A 107 0.79 -6.39 -2.87
N LYS A 108 0.65 -6.08 -1.57
CA LYS A 108 -0.52 -6.45 -0.76
C LYS A 108 -1.79 -5.80 -1.31
N VAL A 109 -1.77 -4.51 -1.65
CA VAL A 109 -2.91 -3.80 -2.25
C VAL A 109 -3.27 -4.36 -3.63
N GLN A 110 -2.28 -4.67 -4.47
CA GLN A 110 -2.47 -5.31 -5.77
C GLN A 110 -3.11 -6.69 -5.63
N PHE A 111 -2.64 -7.49 -4.67
CA PHE A 111 -3.22 -8.79 -4.34
C PHE A 111 -4.69 -8.67 -3.92
N LEU A 112 -5.01 -7.75 -3.01
CA LEU A 112 -6.39 -7.44 -2.58
C LEU A 112 -7.26 -6.92 -3.73
N SER A 113 -6.66 -6.27 -4.72
CA SER A 113 -7.35 -5.77 -5.93
C SER A 113 -7.50 -6.84 -7.03
N SER A 114 -7.17 -8.10 -6.73
CA SER A 114 -7.13 -9.23 -7.69
C SER A 114 -6.11 -9.08 -8.83
N GLU A 115 -5.16 -8.15 -8.73
CA GLU A 115 -4.06 -7.97 -9.69
C GLU A 115 -2.85 -8.84 -9.32
N VAL A 116 -3.06 -10.16 -9.25
CA VAL A 116 -2.06 -11.13 -8.78
C VAL A 116 -0.75 -11.13 -9.60
N GLY A 117 -0.80 -10.80 -10.89
CA GLY A 117 0.39 -10.74 -11.75
C GLY A 117 1.29 -9.55 -11.43
N ALA A 118 0.69 -8.39 -11.17
CA ALA A 118 1.42 -7.20 -10.75
C ALA A 118 2.04 -7.41 -9.37
N ALA A 119 1.26 -7.98 -8.43
CA ALA A 119 1.72 -8.31 -7.09
C ALA A 119 2.94 -9.25 -7.12
N ALA A 120 2.89 -10.34 -7.89
CA ALA A 120 4.00 -11.28 -8.02
C ALA A 120 5.27 -10.62 -8.58
N THR A 121 5.12 -9.75 -9.59
CA THR A 121 6.25 -9.01 -10.18
C THR A 121 6.89 -8.06 -9.17
N THR A 122 6.07 -7.34 -8.39
CA THR A 122 6.53 -6.45 -7.33
C THR A 122 7.27 -7.22 -6.24
N LEU A 123 6.76 -8.38 -5.82
CA LEU A 123 7.39 -9.22 -4.80
C LEU A 123 8.70 -9.84 -5.28
N GLN A 124 8.77 -10.28 -6.54
CA GLN A 124 10.02 -10.78 -7.13
C GLN A 124 11.10 -9.70 -7.15
N LYS A 125 10.75 -8.45 -7.48
CA LYS A 125 11.70 -7.33 -7.40
C LYS A 125 12.21 -7.10 -5.99
N ILE A 126 11.34 -7.18 -4.98
CA ILE A 126 11.76 -7.05 -3.57
C ILE A 126 12.81 -8.11 -3.22
N LEU A 127 12.55 -9.38 -3.58
CA LEU A 127 13.45 -10.49 -3.27
C LEU A 127 14.77 -10.45 -4.05
N HIS A 128 14.77 -9.96 -5.29
CA HIS A 128 15.98 -9.93 -6.11
C HIS A 128 16.82 -8.65 -5.90
N ASP A 129 16.18 -7.49 -5.82
CA ASP A 129 16.86 -6.19 -5.85
C ASP A 129 17.08 -5.57 -4.46
N ILE A 130 16.28 -5.94 -3.46
CA ILE A 130 16.29 -5.23 -2.17
C ILE A 130 16.68 -6.16 -1.01
N ASP A 131 15.89 -7.20 -0.76
CA ASP A 131 16.15 -8.13 0.35
C ASP A 131 15.62 -9.54 0.06
N PRO A 132 16.50 -10.53 -0.19
CA PRO A 132 16.10 -11.91 -0.47
C PRO A 132 15.59 -12.67 0.76
N THR A 133 15.83 -12.15 1.97
CA THR A 133 15.48 -12.81 3.24
C THR A 133 14.14 -12.34 3.82
N TYR A 134 13.42 -11.47 3.12
CA TYR A 134 12.17 -10.91 3.58
C TYR A 134 11.04 -11.96 3.62
N SER A 135 10.77 -12.48 4.82
CA SER A 135 9.82 -13.58 5.06
C SER A 135 8.40 -13.26 4.59
N ASP A 136 7.93 -12.04 4.82
CA ASP A 136 6.56 -11.66 4.46
C ASP A 136 6.33 -11.65 2.95
N ALA A 137 7.36 -11.37 2.14
CA ALA A 137 7.26 -11.49 0.69
C ALA A 137 7.12 -12.94 0.25
N HIS A 138 7.89 -13.86 0.84
CA HIS A 138 7.78 -15.29 0.55
C HIS A 138 6.39 -15.83 0.91
N LEU A 139 5.85 -15.42 2.05
CA LEU A 139 4.47 -15.78 2.46
C LEU A 139 3.42 -15.28 1.45
N LEU A 140 3.53 -14.02 1.01
CA LEU A 140 2.57 -13.46 0.06
C LEU A 140 2.70 -14.11 -1.33
N ILE A 141 3.91 -14.46 -1.78
CA ILE A 141 4.13 -15.22 -3.02
C ILE A 141 3.50 -16.62 -2.92
N ALA A 142 3.69 -17.32 -1.80
CA ALA A 142 3.08 -18.62 -1.58
C ALA A 142 1.54 -18.53 -1.64
N GLN A 143 0.96 -17.49 -1.03
CA GLN A 143 -0.48 -17.25 -1.07
C GLN A 143 -1.00 -16.97 -2.50
N ILE A 144 -0.26 -16.18 -3.29
CA ILE A 144 -0.55 -15.96 -4.71
C ILE A 144 -0.50 -17.29 -5.50
N HIS A 145 0.52 -18.11 -5.28
CA HIS A 145 0.65 -19.40 -5.98
C HIS A 145 -0.45 -20.40 -5.60
N ILE A 146 -0.91 -20.40 -4.35
CA ILE A 146 -2.07 -21.17 -3.90
C ILE A 146 -3.32 -20.72 -4.63
N GLN A 147 -3.57 -19.41 -4.73
CA GLN A 147 -4.72 -18.86 -5.47
C GLN A 147 -4.67 -19.20 -6.97
N GLN A 148 -3.46 -19.28 -7.55
CA GLN A 148 -3.22 -19.71 -8.93
C GLN A 148 -3.23 -21.24 -9.13
N LYS A 149 -3.59 -22.04 -8.10
CA LYS A 149 -3.57 -23.51 -8.10
C LYS A 149 -2.21 -24.14 -8.45
N SER A 150 -1.12 -23.39 -8.30
CA SER A 150 0.25 -23.80 -8.62
C SER A 150 1.00 -24.24 -7.37
N TYR A 151 0.53 -25.30 -6.72
CA TYR A 151 1.01 -25.74 -5.40
C TYR A 151 2.50 -26.13 -5.36
N GLN A 152 3.07 -26.61 -6.47
CA GLN A 152 4.50 -26.94 -6.54
C GLN A 152 5.40 -25.71 -6.39
N ARG A 153 5.00 -24.57 -6.95
CA ARG A 153 5.75 -23.31 -6.81
C ARG A 153 5.54 -22.68 -5.43
N ALA A 154 4.35 -22.83 -4.85
CA ALA A 154 4.08 -22.39 -3.48
C ALA A 154 5.00 -23.10 -2.47
N ALA A 155 5.22 -24.41 -2.62
CA ALA A 155 6.12 -25.17 -1.77
C ALA A 155 7.57 -24.66 -1.88
N GLN A 156 8.07 -24.42 -3.10
CA GLN A 156 9.41 -23.89 -3.33
C GLN A 156 9.65 -22.49 -2.76
N SER A 157 8.60 -21.69 -2.58
CA SER A 157 8.69 -20.37 -1.93
C SER A 157 8.73 -20.46 -0.40
N LEU A 158 8.47 -21.64 0.18
CA LEU A 158 8.48 -21.90 1.63
C LEU A 158 9.68 -22.75 2.07
N GLU A 159 10.50 -23.24 1.13
CA GLU A 159 11.74 -24.00 1.34
C GLU A 159 12.95 -23.07 1.45
#